data_AF-A0A5E4AFR8-F1
#
_entry.id   AF-A0A5E4AFR8-F1
#
_cell.length_a   1.000
_cell.length_b   1.000
_cell.length_c   1.000
_cell.angle_alpha   90.00
_cell.angle_beta   90.00
_cell.angle_gamma   90.00
#
_symmetry.space_group_name_H-M   'P 1'
#
loop_
_entity.id
_entity.type
_entity.pdbx_description
1 polymer ?
#
loop_
_entity_poly.entity_id
_entity_poly.type
_entity_poly.pdbx_seq_one_letter_code
_entity_poly.pdbx_strand_id
1 'polypeptide(L)'
;MPSLLPALFRPLRAALLLSLPPLALRPPVRPSPAPRRSFSTPPSAQISVPAAAASRSSMDGTGAEEVLAPLRLAVRQQGDLVRKLKEDKAPQVDVDKAVAELKARKRVLEAKELALQPKDDIIDRSKMEDTLKRRFFYDQAFAIYGGVSGLYDFGPVGCALKNNIIQTWRQHFIQEEQILEIDCTMLTPEPVLK
;
A
#
# COMPACT_ATOMS: atom_id res chain seq x y z
N MET A 1 93.49 9.95 -7.70
CA MET A 1 94.61 10.89 -7.99
C MET A 1 94.16 11.83 -9.09
N PRO A 2 94.42 13.14 -8.94
CA PRO A 2 93.51 14.06 -8.25
C PRO A 2 92.94 15.14 -9.19
N SER A 3 92.09 16.04 -8.68
CA SER A 3 92.31 17.51 -8.68
C SER A 3 91.36 18.23 -9.65
N LEU A 4 90.74 19.38 -9.40
CA LEU A 4 90.73 20.35 -8.31
C LEU A 4 89.50 21.28 -8.54
N LEU A 5 88.79 21.64 -7.48
CA LEU A 5 87.96 22.86 -7.32
C LEU A 5 88.84 24.13 -7.59
N PRO A 6 88.33 25.39 -7.76
CA PRO A 6 87.29 25.99 -6.92
C PRO A 6 86.43 27.15 -7.50
N ALA A 7 85.56 27.66 -6.62
CA ALA A 7 84.72 28.84 -6.67
C ALA A 7 85.42 30.17 -7.01
N LEU A 8 84.62 31.18 -7.41
CA LEU A 8 84.63 32.61 -6.99
C LEU A 8 83.61 33.40 -7.87
N PHE A 9 82.56 34.00 -7.30
CA PHE A 9 82.44 35.44 -6.98
C PHE A 9 82.67 36.36 -8.22
N ARG A 10 81.81 37.28 -8.68
CA ARG A 10 80.78 38.11 -8.04
C ARG A 10 80.06 38.97 -9.14
N PRO A 11 79.35 40.09 -8.86
CA PRO A 11 77.92 40.31 -9.13
C PRO A 11 77.61 41.34 -10.26
N LEU A 12 76.33 41.67 -10.49
CA LEU A 12 75.75 43.03 -10.35
C LEU A 12 74.59 43.31 -11.34
N ARG A 13 73.49 43.86 -10.78
CA ARG A 13 72.46 44.75 -11.36
C ARG A 13 71.53 44.17 -12.44
N ALA A 14 70.24 43.97 -12.15
CA ALA A 14 69.19 44.97 -11.91
C ALA A 14 68.51 45.44 -13.20
N ALA A 15 67.18 45.37 -13.15
CA ALA A 15 66.22 46.19 -13.87
C ALA A 15 66.13 46.00 -15.40
N LEU A 16 65.20 45.13 -15.81
CA LEU A 16 64.19 45.56 -16.77
C LEU A 16 62.86 44.84 -16.46
N LEU A 17 62.14 45.40 -15.48
CA LEU A 17 60.70 45.30 -15.46
C LEU A 17 60.18 46.16 -16.61
N LEU A 18 59.40 45.57 -17.51
CA LEU A 18 58.10 46.07 -18.00
C LEU A 18 57.80 45.47 -19.37
N SER A 19 56.54 45.07 -19.55
CA SER A 19 55.92 44.65 -20.81
C SER A 19 56.08 43.18 -21.20
N LEU A 20 55.35 42.30 -20.52
CA LEU A 20 54.55 41.26 -21.19
C LEU A 20 53.35 40.87 -20.31
N PRO A 21 52.11 40.93 -20.82
CA PRO A 21 50.92 40.63 -20.05
C PRO A 21 50.84 39.12 -19.72
N PRO A 22 50.24 38.73 -18.60
CA PRO A 22 50.05 37.34 -18.25
C PRO A 22 49.08 36.68 -19.24
N LEU A 23 49.50 35.54 -19.81
CA LEU A 23 48.60 34.59 -20.45
C LEU A 23 47.55 34.16 -19.42
N ALA A 24 46.40 34.83 -19.44
CA ALA A 24 45.24 34.43 -18.69
C ALA A 24 44.80 33.05 -19.18
N LEU A 25 45.03 32.03 -18.35
CA LEU A 25 44.28 30.78 -18.38
C LEU A 25 42.79 31.15 -18.47
N ARG A 26 42.19 30.91 -19.64
CA ARG A 26 40.75 31.00 -19.82
C ARG A 26 40.11 30.04 -18.80
N PRO A 27 39.27 30.52 -17.86
CA PRO A 27 38.51 29.61 -17.02
C PRO A 27 37.60 28.74 -17.90
N PRO A 28 37.27 27.50 -17.48
CA PRO A 28 36.29 26.70 -18.19
C PRO A 28 35.00 27.50 -18.29
N VAL A 29 34.45 27.60 -19.50
CA VAL A 29 33.14 28.18 -19.75
C VAL A 29 32.15 27.38 -18.93
N ARG A 30 31.69 27.95 -17.81
CA ARG A 30 30.59 27.39 -17.04
C ARG A 30 29.38 27.36 -17.98
N PRO A 31 28.72 26.21 -18.20
CA PRO A 31 27.51 26.19 -19.00
C PRO A 31 26.51 27.16 -18.38
N SER A 32 25.99 28.07 -19.20
CA SER A 32 24.90 28.97 -18.82
C SER A 32 23.79 28.12 -18.20
N PRO A 33 23.23 28.48 -17.03
CA PRO A 33 22.03 27.80 -16.56
C PRO A 33 20.97 27.99 -17.65
N ALA A 34 20.53 26.89 -18.25
CA ALA A 34 19.34 26.88 -19.09
C ALA A 34 18.24 27.65 -18.32
N PRO A 35 17.43 28.48 -19.00
CA PRO A 35 16.36 29.18 -18.33
C PRO A 35 15.57 28.13 -17.55
N ARG A 36 15.53 28.25 -16.21
CA ARG A 36 14.60 27.50 -15.39
C ARG A 36 13.26 27.78 -16.04
N ARG A 37 12.70 26.79 -16.75
CA ARG A 37 11.26 26.77 -16.94
C ARG A 37 10.74 26.88 -15.52
N SER A 38 10.14 28.02 -15.21
CA SER A 38 9.26 28.12 -14.08
C SER A 38 8.22 27.04 -14.32
N PHE A 39 8.45 25.87 -13.73
CA PHE A 39 7.34 25.06 -13.29
C PHE A 39 6.66 25.96 -12.27
N SER A 40 5.75 26.80 -12.78
CA SER A 40 4.56 27.11 -12.02
C SER A 40 4.11 25.75 -11.55
N THR A 41 4.25 25.49 -10.25
CA THR A 41 3.46 24.46 -9.61
C THR A 41 2.06 24.67 -10.17
N PRO A 42 1.48 23.71 -10.91
CA PRO A 42 0.07 23.80 -11.16
C PRO A 42 -0.55 24.02 -9.77
N PRO A 43 -1.43 25.02 -9.58
CA PRO A 43 -2.15 25.13 -8.32
C PRO A 43 -2.67 23.73 -8.07
N SER A 44 -2.39 23.16 -6.89
CA SER A 44 -2.84 21.83 -6.52
C SER A 44 -4.23 21.68 -7.10
N ALA A 45 -4.32 20.94 -8.20
CA ALA A 45 -5.59 20.52 -8.72
C ALA A 45 -5.96 19.53 -7.64
N GLN A 46 -6.57 20.05 -6.58
CA GLN A 46 -7.52 19.34 -5.80
C GLN A 46 -8.37 18.73 -6.89
N ILE A 47 -8.08 17.47 -7.20
CA ILE A 47 -9.09 16.56 -7.64
C ILE A 47 -10.08 16.69 -6.50
N SER A 48 -10.99 17.62 -6.68
CA SER A 48 -12.24 17.72 -5.96
C SER A 48 -12.88 16.42 -6.40
N VAL A 49 -12.52 15.36 -5.68
CA VAL A 49 -13.33 14.17 -5.62
C VAL A 49 -14.67 14.77 -5.25
N PRO A 50 -15.67 14.74 -6.15
CA PRO A 50 -16.97 15.21 -5.74
C PRO A 50 -17.26 14.42 -4.48
N ALA A 51 -17.55 15.14 -3.39
CA ALA A 51 -18.36 14.59 -2.32
C ALA A 51 -19.76 14.37 -2.90
N ALA A 52 -19.84 13.56 -3.96
CA ALA A 52 -20.99 12.75 -4.20
C ALA A 52 -21.08 11.96 -2.89
N ALA A 53 -22.11 12.30 -2.13
CA ALA A 53 -22.84 11.32 -1.37
C ALA A 53 -23.14 10.15 -2.32
N ALA A 54 -22.13 9.32 -2.57
CA ALA A 54 -22.35 7.92 -2.72
C ALA A 54 -22.99 7.58 -1.38
N SER A 55 -24.31 7.51 -1.39
CA SER A 55 -25.04 6.46 -0.72
C SER A 55 -24.25 5.17 -0.96
N ARG A 56 -23.20 4.97 -0.15
CA ARG A 56 -22.74 3.65 0.21
C ARG A 56 -23.97 3.06 0.85
N SER A 57 -24.74 2.34 0.05
CA SER A 57 -25.58 1.28 0.53
C SER A 57 -24.65 0.24 1.16
N SER A 58 -24.03 0.59 2.28
CA SER A 58 -23.61 -0.37 3.30
C SER A 58 -24.90 -0.82 3.96
N MET A 59 -25.69 -1.57 3.20
CA MET A 59 -27.00 -2.08 3.60
C MET A 59 -27.14 -3.54 3.16
N ASP A 60 -26.00 -4.22 2.98
CA ASP A 60 -25.98 -5.65 2.61
C ASP A 60 -25.86 -6.56 3.85
N GLY A 61 -25.48 -6.00 5.01
CA GLY A 61 -25.47 -6.73 6.28
C GLY A 61 -26.79 -6.67 7.04
N THR A 62 -27.48 -5.52 7.01
CA THR A 62 -28.74 -5.30 7.74
C THR A 62 -29.90 -6.07 7.13
N GLY A 63 -30.00 -6.12 5.79
CA GLY A 63 -31.06 -6.86 5.10
C GLY A 63 -30.97 -8.38 5.29
N ALA A 64 -29.75 -8.94 5.33
CA ALA A 64 -29.55 -10.36 5.57
C ALA A 64 -29.85 -10.74 7.04
N GLU A 65 -29.42 -9.92 8.00
CA GLU A 65 -29.67 -10.17 9.43
C GLU A 65 -31.15 -10.06 9.80
N GLU A 66 -31.90 -9.11 9.23
CA GLU A 66 -33.35 -8.97 9.42
C GLU A 66 -34.13 -10.22 8.98
N VAL A 67 -33.66 -10.92 7.94
CA VAL A 67 -34.28 -12.15 7.42
C VAL A 67 -33.87 -13.39 8.23
N LEU A 68 -32.66 -13.42 8.78
CA LEU A 68 -32.10 -14.56 9.51
C LEU A 68 -32.45 -14.56 11.00
N ALA A 69 -32.58 -13.39 11.62
CA ALA A 69 -32.93 -13.22 13.04
C ALA A 69 -34.20 -13.98 13.49
N PRO A 70 -35.36 -13.91 12.80
CA PRO A 70 -36.56 -14.64 13.24
C PRO A 70 -36.38 -16.17 13.13
N LEU A 71 -35.59 -16.64 12.17
CA LEU A 71 -35.33 -18.06 11.98
C LEU A 71 -34.37 -18.60 13.05
N ARG A 72 -33.35 -17.81 13.43
CA ARG A 72 -32.45 -18.12 14.55
C ARG A 72 -33.23 -18.22 15.87
N LEU A 73 -34.17 -17.31 16.10
CA LEU A 73 -35.05 -17.34 17.27
C LEU A 73 -35.96 -18.57 17.27
N ALA A 74 -36.56 -18.91 16.12
CA ALA A 74 -37.44 -20.08 16.00
C ALA A 74 -36.69 -21.42 16.18
N VAL A 75 -35.42 -21.52 15.76
CA VAL A 75 -34.53 -22.67 16.02
C VAL A 75 -34.16 -22.75 17.49
N ARG A 76 -33.87 -21.61 18.14
CA ARG A 76 -33.56 -21.53 19.57
C ARG A 76 -34.75 -21.97 20.43
N GLN A 77 -35.93 -21.43 20.18
CA GLN A 77 -37.17 -21.79 20.88
C GLN A 77 -37.51 -23.28 20.76
N GLN A 78 -37.33 -23.87 19.57
CA GLN A 78 -37.53 -25.31 19.38
C GLN A 78 -36.47 -26.15 20.11
N GLY A 79 -35.22 -25.67 20.18
CA GLY A 79 -34.15 -26.31 20.95
C GLY A 79 -34.43 -26.30 22.45
N ASP A 80 -34.97 -25.20 22.97
CA ASP A 80 -35.38 -25.06 24.38
C ASP A 80 -36.56 -25.99 24.70
N LEU A 81 -37.51 -26.18 23.78
CA LEU A 81 -38.59 -27.16 23.90
C LEU A 81 -38.07 -28.61 23.96
N VAL A 82 -37.12 -28.97 23.09
CA VAL A 82 -36.49 -30.31 23.12
C VAL A 82 -35.75 -30.55 24.45
N ARG A 83 -35.14 -29.50 25.03
CA ARG A 83 -34.45 -29.60 26.32
C ARG A 83 -35.43 -29.82 27.48
N LYS A 84 -36.53 -29.06 27.52
CA LYS A 84 -37.62 -29.22 28.50
C LYS A 84 -38.27 -30.61 28.44
N LEU A 85 -38.61 -31.09 27.24
CA LEU A 85 -39.20 -32.43 27.06
C LEU A 85 -38.27 -33.57 27.52
N LYS A 86 -36.95 -33.37 27.44
CA LYS A 86 -35.95 -34.33 27.95
C LYS A 86 -35.77 -34.23 29.47
N GLU A 87 -35.89 -33.04 30.05
CA GLU A 87 -35.86 -32.81 31.50
C GLU A 87 -37.10 -33.42 32.18
N ASP A 88 -38.28 -33.24 31.58
CA ASP A 88 -39.56 -33.73 32.10
C ASP A 88 -39.78 -35.24 31.89
N LYS A 89 -38.80 -35.97 31.33
CA LYS A 89 -38.88 -37.40 30.98
C LYS A 89 -40.17 -37.74 30.20
N ALA A 90 -40.52 -36.88 29.25
CA ALA A 90 -41.66 -37.08 28.36
C ALA A 90 -41.51 -38.39 27.54
N PRO A 91 -42.60 -38.97 27.03
CA PRO A 91 -42.55 -40.16 26.19
C PRO A 91 -41.63 -39.94 24.97
N GLN A 92 -40.80 -40.95 24.69
CA GLN A 92 -39.77 -40.94 23.64
C GLN A 92 -40.30 -40.49 22.27
N VAL A 93 -41.54 -40.84 21.96
CA VAL A 93 -42.25 -40.48 20.72
C VAL A 93 -42.35 -38.96 20.52
N ASP A 94 -42.55 -38.19 21.59
CA ASP A 94 -42.73 -36.74 21.50
C ASP A 94 -41.38 -35.99 21.48
N VAL A 95 -40.36 -36.56 22.14
CA VAL A 95 -38.97 -36.08 22.01
C VAL A 95 -38.49 -36.25 20.57
N ASP A 96 -38.77 -37.39 19.94
CA ASP A 96 -38.32 -37.68 18.58
C ASP A 96 -39.03 -36.80 17.53
N LYS A 97 -40.33 -36.53 17.71
CA LYS A 97 -41.07 -35.55 16.89
C LYS A 97 -40.48 -34.14 17.01
N ALA A 98 -40.21 -33.68 18.23
CA ALA A 98 -39.65 -32.35 18.48
C ALA A 98 -38.21 -32.21 17.91
N VAL A 99 -37.41 -33.28 17.97
CA VAL A 99 -36.07 -33.34 17.35
C VAL A 99 -36.14 -33.34 15.82
N ALA A 100 -37.11 -34.04 15.23
CA ALA A 100 -37.34 -34.00 13.78
C ALA A 100 -37.70 -32.59 13.29
N GLU A 101 -38.55 -31.89 14.03
CA GLU A 101 -38.91 -30.50 13.75
C GLU A 101 -37.72 -29.54 13.93
N LEU A 102 -36.90 -29.74 14.97
CA LEU A 102 -35.65 -28.96 15.16
C LEU A 102 -34.68 -29.15 13.99
N LYS A 103 -34.50 -30.39 13.51
CA LYS A 103 -33.66 -30.67 12.34
C LYS A 103 -34.21 -30.02 11.06
N ALA A 104 -35.53 -30.01 10.87
CA ALA A 104 -36.15 -29.34 9.73
C ALA A 104 -35.92 -27.82 9.78
N ARG A 105 -36.12 -27.17 10.94
CA ARG A 105 -35.88 -25.73 11.11
C ARG A 105 -34.42 -25.34 10.93
N LYS A 106 -33.48 -26.18 11.40
CA LYS A 106 -32.04 -25.98 11.15
C LYS A 106 -31.68 -26.03 9.67
N ARG A 107 -32.21 -27.00 8.92
CA ARG A 107 -31.98 -27.09 7.46
C ARG A 107 -32.49 -25.86 6.71
N VAL A 108 -33.64 -25.33 7.10
CA VAL A 108 -34.21 -24.11 6.48
C VAL A 108 -33.34 -22.89 6.77
N LEU A 109 -32.85 -22.77 8.01
CA LEU A 109 -31.94 -21.69 8.40
C LEU A 109 -30.62 -21.79 7.63
N GLU A 110 -29.99 -22.97 7.60
CA GLU A 110 -28.73 -23.20 6.87
C GLU A 110 -28.88 -22.94 5.36
N ALA A 111 -29.99 -23.36 4.75
CA ALA A 111 -30.25 -23.10 3.33
C ALA A 111 -30.43 -21.60 3.02
N LYS A 112 -31.07 -20.84 3.92
CA LYS A 112 -31.22 -19.39 3.76
C LYS A 112 -29.93 -18.63 4.07
N GLU A 113 -29.16 -19.07 5.06
CA GLU A 113 -27.82 -18.53 5.32
C GLU A 113 -26.93 -18.75 4.09
N LEU A 114 -26.94 -19.93 3.48
CA LEU A 114 -26.20 -20.21 2.25
C LEU A 114 -26.68 -19.38 1.05
N ALA A 115 -27.99 -19.15 0.93
CA ALA A 115 -28.54 -18.34 -0.17
C ALA A 115 -28.28 -16.83 -0.03
N LEU A 116 -28.17 -16.35 1.21
CA LEU A 116 -27.87 -14.97 1.56
C LEU A 116 -26.37 -14.71 1.73
N GLN A 117 -25.53 -15.74 1.64
CA GLN A 117 -24.10 -15.51 1.51
C GLN A 117 -23.89 -14.62 0.28
N PRO A 118 -23.11 -13.53 0.42
CA PRO A 118 -22.75 -12.71 -0.73
C PRO A 118 -22.12 -13.66 -1.73
N LYS A 119 -22.78 -13.82 -2.88
CA LYS A 119 -22.24 -14.65 -3.96
C LYS A 119 -20.91 -14.01 -4.31
N ASP A 120 -19.83 -14.79 -4.25
CA ASP A 120 -18.53 -14.31 -4.65
C ASP A 120 -18.67 -13.72 -6.05
N ASP A 121 -18.63 -12.39 -6.15
CA ASP A 121 -18.58 -11.71 -7.42
C ASP A 121 -17.29 -12.20 -8.07
N ILE A 122 -17.42 -13.10 -9.05
CA ILE A 122 -16.27 -13.69 -9.73
C ILE A 122 -15.54 -12.53 -10.40
N ILE A 123 -14.44 -12.08 -9.78
CA ILE A 123 -13.66 -10.96 -10.27
C ILE A 123 -12.96 -11.43 -11.55
N ASP A 124 -13.37 -10.87 -12.68
CA ASP A 124 -12.65 -11.03 -13.94
C ASP A 124 -11.29 -10.34 -13.82
N ARG A 125 -10.28 -11.17 -13.55
CA ARG A 125 -8.89 -10.74 -13.37
C ARG A 125 -8.38 -9.96 -14.57
N SER A 126 -8.70 -10.38 -15.80
CA SER A 126 -8.20 -9.72 -17.01
C SER A 126 -8.76 -8.31 -17.09
N LYS A 127 -10.08 -8.16 -16.93
CA LYS A 127 -10.76 -6.87 -17.01
C LYS A 127 -10.33 -5.91 -15.89
N MET A 128 -10.07 -6.45 -14.70
CA MET A 128 -9.53 -5.68 -13.58
C MET A 128 -8.10 -5.19 -13.89
N GLU A 129 -7.19 -6.09 -14.29
CA GLU A 129 -5.80 -5.74 -14.61
C GLU A 129 -5.71 -4.72 -15.76
N ASP A 130 -6.53 -4.88 -16.81
CA ASP A 130 -6.62 -3.93 -17.91
C ASP A 130 -7.05 -2.54 -17.44
N THR A 131 -8.00 -2.49 -16.49
CA THR A 131 -8.45 -1.22 -15.92
C THR A 131 -7.36 -0.59 -15.05
N LEU A 132 -6.64 -1.38 -14.25
CA LEU A 132 -5.56 -0.90 -13.39
C LEU A 132 -4.40 -0.32 -14.23
N LYS A 133 -4.00 -1.00 -15.30
CA LYS A 133 -2.97 -0.53 -16.23
C LYS A 133 -3.42 0.72 -16.99
N ARG A 134 -4.63 0.69 -17.60
CA ARG A 134 -5.16 1.82 -18.38
C ARG A 134 -5.36 3.09 -17.55
N ARG A 135 -5.66 2.95 -16.25
CA ARG A 135 -5.81 4.08 -15.32
C ARG A 135 -4.51 4.42 -14.58
N PHE A 136 -3.41 3.75 -14.90
CA PHE A 136 -2.09 3.95 -14.32
C PHE A 136 -2.11 3.86 -12.78
N PHE A 137 -2.73 2.80 -12.26
CA PHE A 137 -2.60 2.41 -10.84
C PHE A 137 -1.21 1.87 -10.57
N TYR A 138 -0.79 0.90 -11.37
CA TYR A 138 0.57 0.40 -11.43
C TYR A 138 0.88 -0.03 -12.86
N ASP A 139 2.17 -0.10 -13.19
CA ASP A 139 2.65 -0.68 -14.44
C ASP A 139 4.00 -1.39 -14.22
N GLN A 140 4.43 -2.18 -15.20
CA GLN A 140 5.73 -2.85 -15.15
C GLN A 140 6.87 -1.82 -15.08
N ALA A 141 7.77 -1.96 -14.12
CA ALA A 141 8.92 -1.08 -14.03
C ALA A 141 9.81 -1.24 -15.27
N PHE A 142 10.33 -0.11 -15.77
CA PHE A 142 11.16 -0.06 -16.99
C PHE A 142 10.46 -0.61 -18.24
N ALA A 143 9.13 -0.48 -18.36
CA ALA A 143 8.35 -1.00 -19.49
C ALA A 143 8.92 -0.59 -20.88
N ILE A 144 9.43 0.65 -21.01
CA ILE A 144 10.04 1.14 -22.27
C ILE A 144 11.35 0.43 -22.64
N TYR A 145 11.97 -0.28 -21.70
CA TYR A 145 13.19 -1.07 -21.87
C TYR A 145 12.91 -2.58 -21.91
N GLY A 146 11.65 -2.99 -22.07
CA GLY A 146 11.24 -4.40 -22.08
C GLY A 146 10.72 -4.93 -20.74
N GLY A 147 10.82 -4.14 -19.66
CA GLY A 147 10.30 -4.49 -18.34
C GLY A 147 11.14 -5.51 -17.58
N VAL A 148 11.06 -5.47 -16.25
CA VAL A 148 11.74 -6.43 -15.37
C VAL A 148 10.73 -7.13 -14.47
N SER A 149 10.56 -8.44 -14.64
CA SER A 149 9.62 -9.25 -13.86
C SER A 149 9.84 -9.08 -12.36
N GLY A 150 8.76 -8.87 -11.61
CA GLY A 150 8.81 -8.67 -10.16
C GLY A 150 9.02 -7.22 -9.71
N LEU A 151 9.31 -6.29 -10.63
CA LEU A 151 9.44 -4.86 -10.33
C LEU A 151 8.28 -4.05 -10.94
N TYR A 152 7.63 -3.22 -10.14
CA TYR A 152 6.46 -2.43 -10.57
C TYR A 152 6.54 -0.99 -10.08
N ASP A 153 6.10 -0.07 -10.93
CA ASP A 153 6.00 1.36 -10.64
C ASP A 153 4.54 1.71 -10.36
N PHE A 154 4.29 2.41 -9.24
CA PHE A 154 2.96 2.90 -8.90
C PHE A 154 2.72 4.26 -9.55
N GLY A 155 1.61 4.41 -10.26
CA GLY A 155 1.19 5.69 -10.81
C GLY A 155 0.51 6.59 -9.76
N PRO A 156 0.04 7.80 -10.13
CA PRO A 156 -0.46 8.78 -9.17
C PRO A 156 -1.62 8.27 -8.31
N VAL A 157 -2.56 7.53 -8.91
CA VAL A 157 -3.72 6.96 -8.18
C VAL A 157 -3.32 5.78 -7.31
N GLY A 158 -2.34 4.97 -7.74
CA GLY A 158 -1.80 3.87 -6.94
C GLY A 158 -1.01 4.37 -5.73
N CYS A 159 -0.20 5.41 -5.92
CA CYS A 159 0.53 6.07 -4.83
C CYS A 159 -0.42 6.70 -3.80
N ALA A 160 -1.47 7.39 -4.26
CA ALA A 160 -2.49 7.95 -3.36
C ALA A 160 -3.18 6.85 -2.54
N LEU A 161 -3.60 5.76 -3.19
CA LEU A 161 -4.22 4.61 -2.51
C LEU A 161 -3.27 3.97 -1.49
N LYS A 162 -2.01 3.71 -1.88
CA LYS A 162 -0.98 3.14 -1.01
C LYS A 162 -0.77 4.01 0.23
N ASN A 163 -0.69 5.33 0.06
CA ASN A 163 -0.50 6.26 1.16
C ASN A 163 -1.69 6.25 2.12
N ASN A 164 -2.92 6.21 1.60
CA ASN A 164 -4.12 6.11 2.42
C ASN A 164 -4.14 4.81 3.24
N ILE A 165 -3.77 3.67 2.62
CA ILE A 165 -3.68 2.37 3.32
C ILE A 165 -2.65 2.43 4.45
N ILE A 166 -1.45 2.95 4.17
CA ILE A 166 -0.39 3.09 5.19
C ILE A 166 -0.88 3.99 6.33
N GLN A 167 -1.55 5.10 6.02
CA GLN A 167 -2.07 6.00 7.03
C GLN A 167 -3.13 5.34 7.91
N THR A 168 -4.09 4.62 7.33
CA THR A 168 -5.08 3.86 8.10
C THR A 168 -4.43 2.79 8.97
N TRP A 169 -3.42 2.09 8.46
CA TRP A 169 -2.68 1.10 9.24
C TRP A 169 -1.94 1.72 10.43
N ARG A 170 -1.27 2.86 10.23
CA ARG A 170 -0.61 3.60 11.31
C ARG A 170 -1.60 4.07 12.37
N GLN A 171 -2.76 4.58 11.95
CA GLN A 171 -3.82 4.97 12.88
C GLN A 171 -4.31 3.78 13.68
N HIS A 172 -4.56 2.65 13.02
CA HIS A 172 -5.17 1.49 13.66
C HIS A 172 -4.20 0.76 14.62
N PHE A 173 -2.94 0.60 14.27
CA PHE A 173 -2.00 -0.17 15.10
C PHE A 173 -1.09 0.72 15.94
N ILE A 174 -0.41 1.67 15.31
CA ILE A 174 0.61 2.47 15.99
C ILE A 174 -0.04 3.39 17.03
N GLN A 175 -1.13 4.07 16.66
CA GLN A 175 -1.77 5.02 17.56
C GLN A 175 -2.63 4.34 18.63
N GLU A 176 -3.41 3.32 18.28
CA GLU A 176 -4.29 2.62 19.24
C GLU A 176 -3.47 1.84 20.29
N GLU A 177 -2.39 1.16 19.88
CA GLU A 177 -1.58 0.32 20.77
C GLU A 177 -0.28 0.99 21.26
N GLN A 178 -0.03 2.26 20.88
CA GLN A 178 1.18 3.03 21.22
C GLN A 178 2.49 2.29 20.86
N ILE A 179 2.53 1.73 19.65
CA ILE A 179 3.70 0.99 19.15
C ILE A 179 4.85 1.98 18.85
N LEU A 180 6.08 1.59 19.18
CA LEU A 180 7.27 2.36 18.85
C LEU A 180 7.68 2.11 17.38
N GLU A 181 7.24 2.99 16.48
CA GLU A 181 7.66 2.97 15.08
C GLU A 181 9.14 3.37 14.95
N ILE A 182 9.94 2.53 14.30
CA ILE A 182 11.35 2.81 13.95
C ILE A 182 11.56 2.62 12.45
N ASP A 183 12.46 3.40 11.86
CA ASP A 183 12.85 3.29 10.45
C ASP A 183 14.31 2.85 10.35
N CYS A 184 14.56 1.75 9.64
CA CYS A 184 15.88 1.12 9.52
C CYS A 184 16.35 1.11 8.06
N THR A 185 17.66 1.01 7.86
CA THR A 185 18.27 1.00 6.53
C THR A 185 17.99 -0.29 5.76
N MET A 186 17.74 -0.19 4.44
CA MET A 186 17.54 -1.37 3.57
C MET A 186 18.82 -2.17 3.30
N LEU A 187 20.00 -1.52 3.30
CA LEU A 187 21.27 -2.22 3.13
C LEU A 187 21.69 -2.85 4.47
N THR A 188 22.00 -4.15 4.44
CA THR A 188 22.32 -4.94 5.63
C THR A 188 23.60 -5.76 5.40
N PRO A 189 24.58 -5.72 6.32
CA PRO A 189 25.86 -6.42 6.14
C PRO A 189 25.68 -7.95 6.32
N GLU A 190 26.47 -8.74 5.58
CA GLU A 190 26.38 -10.22 5.58
C GLU A 190 26.36 -10.85 7.00
N PRO A 191 27.20 -10.43 7.97
CA PRO A 191 27.19 -11.06 9.30
C PRO A 191 25.86 -11.00 10.04
N VAL A 192 24.95 -10.10 9.66
CA VAL A 192 23.60 -9.99 10.26
C VAL A 192 22.61 -10.97 9.62
N LEU A 193 22.86 -11.41 8.39
CA LEU A 193 21.98 -12.29 7.60
C LEU A 193 22.52 -13.73 7.47
N LYS A 194 23.66 -14.04 8.10
CA LYS A 194 24.37 -15.31 7.99
C LYS A 194 23.84 -16.36 8.96
#